data_AF-X1K4K6-F1
#
_entry.id   AF-X1K4K6-F1
#
_cell.length_a   1.000
_cell.length_b   1.000
_cell.length_c   1.000
_cell.angle_alpha   90.00
_cell.angle_beta   90.00
_cell.angle_gamma   90.00
#
_symmetry.space_group_name_H-M   'P 1'
#
loop_
_entity.id
_entity.type
_entity.pdbx_description
1 polymer ?
#
loop_
_entity_poly.entity_id
_entity_poly.type
_entity_poly.pdbx_seq_one_letter_code
_entity_poly.pdbx_strand_id
1 'polypeptide(L)' 'MTLVSYIDEENVNEYINGYLKSRNLKKEDLKRREHAKQKEDLIQQLTKRSNLSKRKIAYLIGVNRETVRKVSKEPSP' A
#
# COMPACT_ATOMS: atom_id res chain seq x y z
N MET A 1 13.18 12.13 -15.96
CA MET A 1 12.98 10.68 -16.10
C MET A 1 12.55 10.14 -14.73
N THR A 2 11.25 10.10 -14.46
CA THR A 2 10.75 9.45 -13.24
C THR A 2 10.73 7.95 -13.54
N LEU A 3 11.74 7.23 -13.06
CA LEU A 3 11.69 5.78 -12.97
C LEU A 3 10.51 5.44 -12.06
N VAL A 4 9.34 5.20 -12.65
CA VAL A 4 8.24 4.57 -11.94
C VAL A 4 8.64 3.10 -11.86
N SER A 5 9.48 2.78 -10.87
CA SER A 5 9.96 1.43 -10.63
C SER A 5 8.75 0.53 -10.43
N TYR A 6 8.58 -0.43 -11.31
CA TYR A 6 7.56 -1.46 -11.17
C TYR A 6 7.80 -2.23 -9.86
N ILE A 7 6.73 -2.46 -9.10
CA ILE A 7 6.78 -3.18 -7.84
C ILE A 7 6.37 -4.63 -8.11
N ASP A 8 7.26 -5.57 -7.81
CA ASP A 8 7.08 -7.01 -8.00
C ASP A 8 7.26 -7.76 -6.66
N GLU A 9 7.19 -9.09 -6.68
CA GLU A 9 7.29 -9.89 -5.46
C GLU A 9 8.66 -9.81 -4.78
N GLU A 10 9.73 -9.51 -5.51
CA GLU A 10 11.10 -9.42 -4.99
C GLU A 10 11.31 -8.10 -4.25
N ASN A 11 10.79 -6.99 -4.81
CA ASN A 11 11.04 -5.65 -4.27
C ASN A 11 9.93 -5.07 -3.39
N VAL A 12 8.73 -5.66 -3.36
CA VAL A 12 7.57 -5.10 -2.65
C VAL A 12 7.82 -4.90 -1.15
N ASN A 13 8.53 -5.83 -0.50
CA ASN A 13 8.83 -5.71 0.92
C ASN A 13 9.78 -4.55 1.20
N GLU A 14 10.79 -4.36 0.35
CA GLU A 14 11.72 -3.24 0.46
C GLU A 14 10.97 -1.91 0.26
N TYR A 15 10.09 -1.85 -0.75
CA TYR A 15 9.26 -0.68 -1.01
C TYR A 15 8.39 -0.31 0.20
N ILE A 16 7.66 -1.29 0.76
CA ILE A 16 6.78 -1.07 1.93
C ILE A 16 7.62 -0.60 3.13
N ASN A 17 8.75 -1.25 3.38
CA ASN A 17 9.62 -0.90 4.51
C ASN A 17 10.22 0.50 4.33
N GLY A 18 10.66 0.86 3.13
CA GLY A 18 11.15 2.20 2.81
C GLY A 18 10.09 3.28 3.00
N TYR A 19 8.87 3.04 2.51
CA TYR A 19 7.73 3.94 2.68
C TYR A 19 7.40 4.20 4.16
N LEU A 20 7.37 3.13 4.96
CA LEU A 20 7.09 3.17 6.39
C LEU A 20 8.20 3.90 7.16
N LYS A 21 9.47 3.54 6.88
CA LYS A 21 10.64 4.14 7.51
C LYS A 21 10.72 5.64 7.24
N SER A 22 10.46 6.09 6.01
CA SER A 22 10.50 7.51 5.66
C SER A 22 9.41 8.34 6.35
N ARG A 23 8.41 7.70 6.96
CA ARG A 23 7.30 8.32 7.69
C ARG A 23 7.32 8.00 9.19
N ASN A 24 8.36 7.32 9.66
CA ASN A 24 8.47 6.83 11.04
C ASN A 24 7.26 5.99 11.49
N LEU A 25 6.77 5.11 10.60
CA LEU A 25 5.62 4.23 10.84
C LEU A 25 6.05 2.77 10.91
N LYS A 26 5.25 1.96 11.62
CA LYS A 26 5.25 0.50 11.54
C LYS A 26 3.99 0.02 10.81
N LYS A 27 3.98 -1.25 10.38
CA LYS A 27 2.80 -1.87 9.75
C LYS A 27 1.55 -1.79 10.65
N GLU A 28 1.73 -1.92 11.95
CA GLU A 28 0.64 -1.86 12.93
C GLU A 28 0.00 -0.48 13.00
N ASP A 29 0.77 0.59 12.77
CA ASP A 29 0.28 1.97 12.79
C ASP A 29 -0.71 2.21 11.64
N LEU A 30 -0.55 1.53 10.50
CA LEU A 30 -1.49 1.64 9.38
C LEU A 30 -2.92 1.19 9.73
N LYS A 31 -3.11 0.40 10.81
CA LYS A 31 -4.44 0.02 11.31
C LYS A 31 -5.14 1.17 12.03
N ARG A 32 -4.40 2.15 12.56
CA ARG A 32 -4.95 3.29 13.30
C ARG A 32 -5.63 4.28 12.36
N ARG A 33 -6.63 4.99 12.88
CA ARG A 33 -7.38 6.01 12.12
C ARG A 33 -6.51 7.23 11.80
N GLU A 34 -5.60 7.60 12.68
CA GLU A 34 -4.67 8.73 12.50
C GLU A 34 -3.78 8.57 11.26
N HIS A 35 -3.50 7.33 10.84
CA HIS A 35 -2.69 7.01 9.67
C HIS A 35 -3.52 6.56 8.47
N ALA A 36 -4.81 6.91 8.43
CA ALA A 36 -5.69 6.53 7.31
C ALA A 36 -5.13 7.00 5.97
N LYS A 37 -4.67 8.25 5.88
CA LYS A 37 -4.12 8.82 4.64
C LYS A 37 -2.89 8.07 4.13
N GLN A 38 -1.97 7.70 5.02
CA GLN A 38 -0.75 6.96 4.68
C GLN A 38 -1.07 5.52 4.28
N LYS A 39 -2.03 4.89 4.95
CA LYS A 39 -2.54 3.58 4.55
C LYS A 39 -3.13 3.63 3.13
N GLU A 40 -3.99 4.61 2.86
CA GLU A 40 -4.64 4.73 1.56
C GLU A 40 -3.63 5.02 0.44
N ASP A 41 -2.70 5.95 0.69
CA ASP A 41 -1.61 6.28 -0.23
C ASP A 41 -0.76 5.05 -0.56
N LEU A 42 -0.33 4.28 0.45
CA LEU A 42 0.44 3.05 0.24
C LEU A 42 -0.34 2.01 -0.58
N ILE A 43 -1.64 1.81 -0.28
CA ILE A 43 -2.50 0.89 -1.03
C ILE A 43 -2.62 1.34 -2.49
N GLN A 44 -2.83 2.63 -2.75
CA GLN A 44 -2.94 3.16 -4.11
C GLN A 44 -1.63 3.01 -4.89
N GLN A 45 -0.49 3.30 -4.25
CA GLN A 45 0.81 3.14 -4.90
C GLN A 45 1.07 1.68 -5.28
N LEU A 46 0.81 0.74 -4.37
CA LEU A 46 0.95 -0.68 -4.65
C LEU A 46 -0.04 -1.15 -5.72
N THR A 47 -1.30 -0.69 -5.69
CA THR A 47 -2.29 -1.06 -6.71
C THR A 47 -1.92 -0.52 -8.10
N LYS A 48 -1.36 0.69 -8.19
CA LYS A 48 -1.03 1.35 -9.46
C LYS A 48 0.32 0.92 -10.04
N ARG A 49 1.26 0.50 -9.19
CA ARG A 49 2.65 0.22 -9.59
C ARG A 49 3.02 -1.26 -9.56
N SER A 50 2.09 -2.15 -9.22
CA SER A 50 2.31 -3.59 -9.19
C SER A 50 1.16 -4.35 -9.82
N ASN A 51 1.41 -5.58 -10.25
CA ASN A 51 0.35 -6.54 -10.61
C ASN A 51 -0.08 -7.40 -9.40
N LEU A 52 0.17 -6.94 -8.17
CA LEU A 52 -0.18 -7.68 -6.97
C LEU A 52 -1.69 -7.69 -6.77
N SER A 53 -2.21 -8.88 -6.47
CA SER A 53 -3.61 -9.03 -6.09
C SER A 53 -3.93 -8.23 -4.82
N LYS A 54 -5.14 -7.64 -4.75
CA LYS A 54 -5.64 -6.91 -3.56
C LYS A 54 -5.50 -7.71 -2.26
N ARG A 55 -5.65 -9.05 -2.34
CA ARG A 55 -5.43 -9.97 -1.21
C ARG A 55 -3.97 -10.01 -0.75
N LYS A 56 -3.02 -10.05 -1.69
CA LYS A 56 -1.57 -10.04 -1.40
C LYS A 56 -1.16 -8.70 -0.79
N ILE A 57 -1.65 -7.59 -1.35
CA ILE A 57 -1.45 -6.24 -0.81
C ILE A 57 -1.94 -6.18 0.65
N ALA A 58 -3.15 -6.66 0.95
CA ALA A 58 -3.69 -6.70 2.30
C ALA A 58 -2.79 -7.48 3.28
N TYR A 59 -2.30 -8.65 2.83
CA TYR A 59 -1.38 -9.49 3.61
C TYR A 59 -0.04 -8.79 3.89
N LEU A 60 0.59 -8.21 2.87
CA LEU A 60 1.92 -7.58 3.00
C LEU A 60 1.92 -6.37 3.95
N ILE A 61 0.84 -5.58 3.90
CA ILE A 61 0.70 -4.35 4.71
C ILE A 61 0.11 -4.67 6.09
N GLY A 62 -0.61 -5.79 6.25
CA GLY A 62 -1.26 -6.17 7.50
C GLY A 62 -2.60 -5.48 7.75
N VAL A 63 -3.36 -5.21 6.69
CA VAL A 63 -4.68 -4.53 6.75
C VAL A 63 -5.80 -5.45 6.25
N ASN A 64 -7.06 -5.10 6.55
CA ASN A 64 -8.21 -5.87 6.07
C ASN A 64 -8.33 -5.77 4.54
N ARG A 65 -8.60 -6.91 3.88
CA ARG A 65 -8.86 -6.99 2.43
C ARG A 65 -9.97 -6.02 1.97
N GLU A 66 -10.99 -5.78 2.80
CA GLU A 66 -12.08 -4.86 2.47
C GLU A 66 -11.60 -3.41 2.44
N THR A 67 -10.63 -3.06 3.27
CA THR A 67 -9.99 -1.73 3.22
C THR A 67 -9.26 -1.54 1.89
N VAL A 68 -8.47 -2.54 1.47
CA VAL A 68 -7.82 -2.50 0.16
C VAL A 68 -8.85 -2.40 -0.96
N ARG A 69 -9.93 -3.18 -0.89
CA ARG A 69 -11.01 -3.16 -1.89
C ARG A 69 -11.67 -1.79 -2.01
N LYS A 70 -11.95 -1.10 -0.89
CA LYS A 70 -12.58 0.23 -0.89
C LYS A 70 -11.67 1.29 -1.48
N VAL A 71 -10.39 1.26 -1.13
CA VAL A 71 -9.40 2.26 -1.57
C VAL A 71 -8.99 2.06 -3.03
N SER A 72 -8.94 0.81 -3.49
CA SER A 72 -8.63 0.47 -4.90
C SER A 72 -9.84 0.61 -5.84
N LYS A 73 -10.97 1.16 -5.40
CA LYS A 73 -12.06 1.55 -6.31
C LYS A 73 -11.78 2.98 -6.75
N GLU A 74 -11.82 3.22 -8.06
CA GLU A 74 -11.97 4.59 -8.55
C GLU A 74 -13.28 5.18 -7.99
N PRO A 75 -13.30 6.46 -7.57
CA PRO A 75 -14.55 7.13 -7.26
C PRO A 75 -15.43 7.03 -8.51
N SER A 76 -16.63 6.49 -8.35
CA SER A 76 -17.63 6.56 -9.41
C SER A 76 -17.97 8.03 -9.68
N PRO A 77 -18.15 8.42 -10.96
CA PRO A 77 -18.45 9.80 -11.36
C PRO A 77 -19.77 10.32 -10.75
#